data_AF-A0A8T4VI93-F1
#
_entry.id   AF-A0A8T4VI93-F1
#
_cell.length_a   1.000
_cell.length_b   1.000
_cell.length_c   1.000
_cell.angle_alpha   90.00
_cell.angle_beta   90.00
_cell.angle_gamma   90.00
#
_symmetry.space_group_name_H-M   'P 1'
#
loop_
_entity.id
_entity.type
_entity.pdbx_description
1 polymer ?
#
loop_
_entity_poly.entity_id
_entity_poly.type
_entity_poly.pdbx_seq_one_letter_code
_entity_poly.pdbx_strand_id
1 'polypeptide(L)' 'MKLIQKNFILMAGVISTVLGTAFLIHSFIKEIYWLAVASAVLMILGLIFLAIAFGD' A
#
# COMPACT_ATOMS: atom_id res chain seq x y z
N MET A 1 -36.85 9.90 17.71
CA MET A 1 -35.59 10.39 17.10
C MET A 1 -35.82 10.54 15.59
N LYS A 2 -35.77 11.78 15.12
CA LYS A 2 -36.32 12.23 13.83
C LYS A 2 -35.41 11.75 12.68
N LEU A 3 -35.98 11.24 11.59
CA LEU A 3 -35.33 10.71 10.37
C LEU A 3 -34.00 11.39 9.96
N ILE A 4 -33.93 12.70 10.15
CA ILE A 4 -32.75 13.54 9.92
C ILE A 4 -31.51 13.02 10.66
N GLN A 5 -31.59 12.67 11.94
CA GLN A 5 -30.44 12.17 12.71
C GLN A 5 -29.93 10.82 12.19
N LYS A 6 -30.84 9.95 11.71
CA LYS A 6 -30.49 8.66 11.13
C LYS A 6 -29.74 8.83 9.80
N ASN A 7 -30.17 9.78 8.97
CA ASN A 7 -29.50 10.11 7.72
C ASN A 7 -28.10 10.70 7.96
N PHE A 8 -27.93 11.56 8.97
CA PHE A 8 -26.61 12.08 9.34
C PHE A 8 -25.64 10.98 9.78
N ILE A 9 -26.10 10.00 10.57
CA ILE A 9 -25.26 8.87 11.01
C ILE A 9 -24.87 7.99 9.82
N LEU A 10 -25.83 7.70 8.92
CA LEU A 10 -25.54 6.95 7.69
C LEU A 10 -24.53 7.68 6.81
N MET A 11 -24.68 9.00 6.63
CA MET A 11 -23.75 9.80 5.82
C MET A 11 -22.35 9.84 6.45
N ALA A 12 -22.25 9.96 7.77
CA ALA A 12 -20.98 9.91 8.48
C ALA A 12 -20.30 8.53 8.33
N GLY A 13 -21.07 7.44 8.38
CA GLY A 13 -20.54 6.09 8.14
C GLY A 13 -20.05 5.89 6.71
N VAL A 14 -20.76 6.43 5.71
CA VAL A 14 -20.31 6.38 4.31
C VAL A 14 -19.02 7.17 4.13
N ILE A 15 -18.96 8.40 4.64
CA ILE A 15 -17.78 9.27 4.55
C ILE A 15 -16.57 8.64 5.26
N SER A 16 -16.75 8.08 6.46
CA SER A 16 -15.66 7.42 7.19
C SER A 16 -15.13 6.18 6.46
N THR A 17 -16.01 5.42 5.81
CA THR A 17 -15.63 4.25 5.02
C THR A 17 -14.85 4.64 3.75
N VAL A 18 -15.29 5.67 3.05
CA VAL A 18 -14.59 6.19 1.86
C VAL A 18 -13.23 6.75 2.23
N LEU A 19 -13.14 7.51 3.33
CA LEU A 19 -11.85 8.03 3.81
C LEU A 19 -10.94 6.89 4.27
N GLY A 20 -11.46 5.93 5.05
CA GLY A 20 -10.70 4.77 5.52
C GLY A 20 -10.12 3.95 4.38
N THR A 21 -10.91 3.69 3.34
CA THR A 21 -10.43 2.99 2.14
C THR A 21 -9.40 3.80 1.35
N ALA A 22 -9.59 5.11 1.18
CA ALA A 22 -8.61 5.97 0.51
C ALA A 22 -7.25 6.00 1.25
N PHE A 23 -7.26 6.09 2.57
CA PHE A 23 -6.03 6.07 3.38
C PHE A 23 -5.35 4.69 3.37
N LEU A 24 -6.12 3.60 3.43
CA LEU A 24 -5.57 2.25 3.35
C LEU A 24 -4.90 2.02 1.99
N ILE A 25 -5.57 2.35 0.88
CA ILE A 25 -5.02 2.17 -0.47
C ILE A 25 -3.71 2.95 -0.63
N HIS A 26 -3.65 4.19 -0.16
CA HIS A 26 -2.44 4.99 -0.25
C HIS A 26 -1.28 4.43 0.60
N SER A 27 -1.59 3.82 1.75
CA SER A 27 -0.61 3.12 2.59
C SER A 27 -0.06 1.88 1.89
N PHE A 28 -0.96 1.04 1.35
CA PHE A 28 -0.57 -0.19 0.64
C PHE A 28 0.25 0.10 -0.62
N ILE A 29 -0.06 1.15 -1.37
CA ILE A 29 0.73 1.53 -2.56
C ILE A 29 2.17 1.86 -2.19
N LYS A 30 2.40 2.60 -1.09
CA LYS A 30 3.75 2.94 -0.64
C LYS A 30 4.51 1.70 -0.16
N GLU A 31 3.87 0.83 0.60
CA GLU A 31 4.50 -0.39 1.11
C GLU A 31 4.84 -1.37 -0.02
N ILE A 32 3.94 -1.56 -0.98
CA ILE A 32 4.17 -2.40 -2.16
C ILE A 32 5.31 -1.82 -3.01
N TYR A 33 5.38 -0.50 -3.17
CA TYR A 33 6.47 0.17 -3.88
C TYR A 33 7.82 -0.10 -3.20
N TRP A 34 7.91 0.06 -1.88
CA TRP A 34 9.13 -0.21 -1.14
C TRP A 34 9.54 -1.69 -1.18
N LEU A 35 8.57 -2.60 -1.12
CA LEU A 35 8.81 -4.03 -1.29
C LEU A 35 9.38 -4.33 -2.68
N ALA A 36 8.78 -3.77 -3.73
CA ALA A 36 9.24 -3.95 -5.11
C ALA A 36 10.66 -3.38 -5.32
N VAL A 37 10.96 -2.21 -4.75
CA VAL A 37 12.31 -1.62 -4.78
C VAL A 37 13.30 -2.52 -4.06
N ALA A 38 12.98 -3.01 -2.87
CA ALA A 38 13.85 -3.91 -2.11
C ALA A 38 14.12 -5.22 -2.89
N SER A 39 13.09 -5.81 -3.49
CA SER A 39 13.23 -7.00 -4.35
C SER A 39 14.13 -6.74 -5.56
N ALA A 40 13.98 -5.58 -6.23
CA ALA A 40 14.83 -5.22 -7.37
C ALA A 40 16.30 -5.05 -6.97
N VAL A 41 16.56 -4.38 -5.83
CA VAL A 41 17.92 -4.20 -5.30
C VAL A 41 18.56 -5.55 -4.97
N LEU A 42 17.83 -6.45 -4.30
CA LEU A 42 18.29 -7.80 -3.98
C LEU A 42 18.61 -8.61 -5.23
N MET A 43 17.77 -8.52 -6.27
CA MET A 43 18.01 -9.18 -7.54
C MET A 43 19.29 -8.67 -8.22
N ILE A 44 19.49 -7.36 -8.27
CA ILE A 44 20.70 -6.75 -8.85
C ILE A 44 21.95 -7.20 -8.09
N LEU A 45 21.91 -7.15 -6.75
CA LEU A 45 23.01 -7.62 -5.92
C LEU A 45 23.31 -9.11 -6.15
N GLY A 46 22.27 -9.95 -6.22
CA GLY A 46 22.41 -11.36 -6.53
C GLY A 46 23.07 -11.61 -7.89
N LEU A 47 22.70 -10.84 -8.92
CA LEU A 47 23.31 -10.93 -10.24
C LEU A 47 24.78 -10.48 -10.24
N ILE A 48 25.12 -9.43 -9.48
CA ILE A 48 26.52 -8.99 -9.30
C ILE A 48 27.34 -10.08 -8.62
N PHE A 49 26.82 -10.67 -7.53
CA PHE A 49 27.50 -11.76 -6.84
C PHE A 49 27.68 -12.99 -7.74
N LEU A 50 26.68 -13.32 -8.56
CA LEU A 50 26.77 -14.41 -9.51
C LEU A 50 27.80 -14.10 -10.61
N ALA A 51 27.83 -12.88 -11.13
CA ALA A 51 28.84 -12.45 -12.08
C ALA A 51 30.26 -12.49 -11.51
N ILE A 52 30.45 -12.18 -10.23
CA ILE A 52 31.74 -12.33 -9.55
C ILE A 52 32.09 -13.82 -9.36
N ALA A 53 31.12 -14.64 -8.94
CA ALA A 53 31.36 -16.06 -8.64
C ALA A 53 31.66 -16.92 -9.87
N PHE A 54 31.18 -16.53 -11.06
CA PHE A 54 31.37 -17.27 -12.32
C PHE A 54 32.18 -16.50 -13.37
N GLY A 55 32.64 -15.28 -13.05
CA GLY A 55 33.38 -14.40 -13.95
C GLY A 55 34.90 -14.41 -13.76
N ASP A 56 35.40 -15.04 -12.69
CA ASP A 56 36.77 -15.56 -12.57
C ASP A 56 36.84 -17.01 -13.08
#